data_AF-A0A9D6NY32-F1
#
_entry.id   AF-A0A9D6NY32-F1
#
_cell.length_a   1.000
_cell.length_b   1.000
_cell.length_c   1.000
_cell.angle_alpha   90.00
_cell.angle_beta   90.00
_cell.angle_gamma   90.00
#
_symmetry.space_group_name_H-M   'P 1'
#
loop_
_entity.id
_entity.type
_entity.pdbx_description
1 polymer ?
#
loop_
_entity_poly.entity_id
_entity_poly.type
_entity_poly.pdbx_seq_one_letter_code
_entity_poly.pdbx_strand_id
1 'polypeptide(L)' 'MHEFRIGAVGRIAEDREPSPSFADGYRVQAIMDAAYLSASQRRWVKVE' A
#
# COMPACT_ATOMS: atom_id res chain seq x y z
N MET A 1 -18.78 1.11 23.21
CA MET A 1 -17.48 0.63 22.66
C MET A 1 -17.79 -0.12 21.36
N HIS A 2 -17.92 0.58 20.22
CA HIS A 2 -18.42 0.00 18.94
C HIS A 2 -17.78 0.71 17.71
N GLU A 3 -16.49 1.05 17.76
CA GLU A 3 -15.82 1.72 16.62
C GLU A 3 -14.80 0.85 15.88
N PHE A 4 -14.44 -0.34 16.38
CA PHE A 4 -13.40 -1.17 15.77
C PHE A 4 -13.80 -1.91 14.47
N ARG A 5 -15.03 -1.75 13.96
CA ARG A 5 -15.53 -2.54 12.82
C ARG A 5 -15.32 -1.89 11.45
N ILE A 6 -14.81 -0.66 11.39
CA ILE A 6 -14.66 0.08 10.13
C ILE A 6 -13.16 0.21 9.83
N GLY A 7 -12.55 -0.82 9.25
CA GLY A 7 -11.13 -0.81 8.90
C GLY A 7 -10.55 -2.20 8.69
N ALA A 8 -9.22 -2.28 8.52
CA ALA A 8 -8.52 -3.55 8.28
C ALA A 8 -8.81 -4.59 9.38
N VAL A 9 -8.82 -4.18 10.65
CA VAL A 9 -9.11 -5.06 11.80
C VAL A 9 -10.51 -5.69 11.68
N GLY A 10 -11.52 -4.91 11.31
CA GLY A 10 -12.88 -5.43 11.12
C GLY A 10 -12.97 -6.41 9.95
N ARG A 11 -12.28 -6.11 8.84
CA ARG A 11 -12.23 -6.99 7.65
C ARG A 11 -11.56 -8.32 7.98
N ILE A 12 -10.43 -8.30 8.68
CA ILE A 12 -9.71 -9.49 9.14
C ILE A 12 -10.61 -10.34 10.06
N ALA A 13 -11.32 -9.71 11.00
CA ALA A 13 -12.22 -10.41 11.90
C ALA A 13 -13.41 -11.08 11.17
N GLU A 14 -13.79 -10.55 10.00
CA GLU A 14 -14.84 -11.09 9.14
C GLU A 14 -14.31 -12.07 8.07
N ASP A 15 -13.03 -12.44 8.13
CA ASP A 15 -12.34 -13.25 7.11
C ASP A 15 -12.48 -12.67 5.69
N ARG A 16 -12.41 -11.34 5.60
CA ARG A 16 -12.46 -10.57 4.36
C ARG A 16 -11.14 -9.84 4.14
N GLU A 17 -10.71 -9.76 2.89
CA GLU A 17 -9.55 -8.96 2.52
C GLU A 17 -9.75 -7.48 2.92
N PRO A 18 -8.79 -6.86 3.63
CA PRO A 18 -8.78 -5.43 3.89
C PRO A 18 -8.77 -4.62 2.59
N SER A 19 -9.40 -3.45 2.63
CA SER A 19 -9.34 -2.49 1.53
C SER A 19 -9.02 -1.11 2.12
N PRO A 20 -7.85 -0.53 1.78
CA PRO A 20 -6.82 -1.06 0.88
C PRO A 20 -6.17 -2.36 1.40
N SER A 21 -5.71 -3.18 0.46
CA SER A 21 -5.05 -4.47 0.73
C SER A 21 -3.55 -4.29 0.99
N PHE A 22 -2.89 -5.37 1.44
CA PHE A 22 -1.43 -5.38 1.52
C PHE A 22 -0.77 -5.15 0.15
N ALA A 23 -1.33 -5.75 -0.91
CA ALA A 23 -0.83 -5.60 -2.28
C ALA A 23 -0.91 -4.14 -2.77
N ASP A 24 -1.92 -3.38 -2.35
CA ASP A 24 -2.02 -1.95 -2.67
C ASP A 24 -0.90 -1.16 -1.99
N GLY A 25 -0.61 -1.44 -0.72
CA GLY A 25 0.51 -0.85 0.00
C GLY A 25 1.86 -1.17 -0.65
N TYR A 26 2.06 -2.43 -1.06
CA TYR A 26 3.28 -2.88 -1.74
C TYR A 26 3.50 -2.13 -3.06
N ARG A 27 2.46 -1.93 -3.87
CA ARG A 27 2.54 -1.14 -5.12
C ARG A 27 2.92 0.31 -4.86
N VAL A 28 2.35 0.92 -3.81
CA VAL A 28 2.72 2.29 -3.42
C VAL A 28 4.19 2.36 -3.01
N GLN A 29 4.69 1.39 -2.25
CA GLN A 29 6.10 1.34 -1.89
C GLN A 29 7.01 1.27 -3.13
N ALA A 30 6.67 0.43 -4.12
CA ALA A 30 7.44 0.34 -5.37
C ALA A 30 7.48 1.67 -6.14
N ILE A 31 6.37 2.42 -6.15
CA ILE A 31 6.32 3.77 -6.73
C ILE A 31 7.26 4.72 -5.98
N MET A 32 7.22 4.71 -4.64
CA MET A 32 8.08 5.56 -3.82
C MET A 32 9.56 5.26 -4.08
N ASP A 33 9.93 3.98 -4.13
CA ASP A 33 11.31 3.54 -4.39
C ASP A 33 11.79 3.99 -5.78
N ALA A 34 10.96 3.81 -6.81
CA ALA A 34 11.26 4.27 -8.16
C ALA A 34 11.40 5.80 -8.24
N ALA A 35 10.58 6.54 -7.48
CA ALA A 35 10.64 8.00 -7.42
C ALA A 35 11.95 8.49 -6.76
N TYR A 36 12.34 7.88 -5.64
CA TYR A 36 13.62 8.17 -4.99
C TYR A 36 14.81 7.87 -5.92
N LEU A 37 14.79 6.72 -6.60
CA LEU A 37 15.83 6.36 -7.54
C LEU A 37 15.90 7.32 -8.74
N SER A 38 14.74 7.65 -9.31
CA SER A 38 14.59 8.63 -10.40
C SER A 38 15.16 9.99 -10.03
N ALA A 39 14.82 10.51 -8.84
CA ALA A 39 15.32 11.78 -8.35
C ALA A 39 16.85 11.80 -8.21
N SER A 40 17.44 10.71 -7.71
CA SER A 40 18.90 10.59 -7.56
C SER A 40 19.65 10.51 -8.90
N GLN A 41 19.07 9.82 -9.89
CA GLN A 41 19.73 9.54 -11.17
C GLN A 41 19.33 10.50 -12.30
N ARG A 42 18.35 11.39 -12.06
CA ARG A 42 17.78 12.32 -13.06
C ARG A 42 17.35 11.64 -14.35
N ARG A 43 16.74 10.45 -14.23
CA ARG A 43 16.20 9.69 -15.37
C ARG A 43 14.90 9.01 -14.99
N TRP A 44 14.10 8.67 -16.00
CA TRP A 44 12.94 7.82 -15.82
C TRP A 44 13.36 6.42 -15.34
N VAL A 45 12.63 5.90 -14.36
CA VAL A 45 12.79 4.57 -13.75
C VAL A 45 11.45 3.86 -13.85
N LYS A 46 11.46 2.60 -14.25
CA LYS A 46 10.25 1.77 -14.27
C LYS A 46 9.86 1.40 -12.85
N VAL A 47 8.56 1.38 -12.57
CA VAL A 47 8.01 0.80 -11.35
C VAL A 47 7.89 -0.71 -11.61
N GLU A 48 8.48 -1.53 -10.74
CA GLU A 48 8.37 -2.99 -10.76
C GLU A 48 7.13 -3.48 -10.00
#